data_AF-A0A444JFY2-F1
#
_entry.id   AF-A0A444JFY2-F1
#
_cell.length_a   1.000
_cell.length_b   1.000
_cell.length_c   1.000
_cell.angle_alpha   90.00
_cell.angle_beta   90.00
_cell.angle_gamma   90.00
#
_symmetry.space_group_name_H-M   'P 1'
#
loop_
_entity.id
_entity.type
_entity.pdbx_description
1 polymer ?
#
loop_
_entity_poly.entity_id
_entity_poly.type
_entity_poly.pdbx_seq_one_letter_code
_entity_poly.pdbx_strand_id
1 'polypeptide(L)'
;MNSRPIALLLFLFWTTPVFSVDRNVENSSKEFSKHIDVTELDASLPSESLYDWLNGLAKKSEKVEWEFNDCGEQTGTEADRGRDFPKCLEGSIVSSTTHARMLGIQVYVGTWQRGFVGNPEVGLIYYTKPDQSFVEFKNLSTLKETVNSLLTFSPKYLQCNYHNQKEKPMRARVIKIGNSQGLRIPKPILEQTGIMDDVEIEVEKNQIIIRPVKNAREGWDAAFKTMGEQGDDKPLVDDSIATAWDDDEWQW
;
A
#
# COMPACT_ATOMS: atom_id res chain seq x y z
N MET A 1 -43.03 66.48 -12.66
CA MET A 1 -44.11 65.49 -12.91
C MET A 1 -43.51 64.11 -12.75
N ASN A 2 -44.08 63.29 -11.86
CA ASN A 2 -44.04 61.82 -11.69
C ASN A 2 -42.78 61.06 -12.15
N SER A 3 -42.24 60.05 -11.47
CA SER A 3 -42.51 59.25 -10.27
C SER A 3 -41.61 58.03 -10.50
N ARG A 4 -40.92 57.52 -9.47
CA ARG A 4 -40.85 56.08 -9.13
C ARG A 4 -39.77 55.83 -8.07
N PRO A 5 -40.11 55.16 -6.95
CA PRO A 5 -39.11 54.74 -5.97
C PRO A 5 -38.41 53.46 -6.47
N ILE A 6 -37.08 53.42 -6.30
CA ILE A 6 -36.26 52.24 -6.58
C ILE A 6 -36.50 51.26 -5.43
N ALA A 7 -37.22 50.17 -5.69
CA ALA A 7 -37.35 49.06 -4.77
C ALA A 7 -36.05 48.24 -4.81
N LEU A 8 -35.30 48.24 -3.71
CA LEU A 8 -34.21 47.27 -3.50
C LEU A 8 -34.83 45.88 -3.30
N LEU A 9 -34.75 45.04 -4.33
CA LEU A 9 -34.95 43.60 -4.21
C LEU A 9 -33.69 43.00 -3.58
N LEU A 10 -33.73 42.81 -2.25
CA LEU A 10 -32.81 41.94 -1.54
C LEU A 10 -33.10 40.50 -1.96
N PHE A 11 -32.31 39.97 -2.90
CA PHE A 11 -32.19 38.53 -3.11
C PHE A 11 -31.54 37.92 -1.87
N LEU A 12 -32.35 37.42 -0.95
CA LEU A 12 -31.90 36.45 0.04
C LEU A 12 -31.54 35.18 -0.73
N PHE A 13 -30.25 35.04 -1.06
CA PHE A 13 -29.68 33.77 -1.43
C PHE A 13 -29.87 32.82 -0.24
N TRP A 14 -30.89 31.98 -0.32
CA TRP A 14 -30.97 30.77 0.50
C TRP A 14 -29.86 29.85 -0.01
N THR A 15 -28.64 30.06 0.47
CA THR A 15 -27.62 29.01 0.43
C THR A 15 -28.12 27.93 1.38
N THR A 16 -28.77 26.90 0.84
CA THR A 16 -28.95 25.66 1.59
C THR A 16 -27.55 25.23 2.06
N PRO A 17 -27.30 25.07 3.37
CA PRO A 17 -26.02 24.58 3.81
C PRO A 17 -25.87 23.18 3.21
N VAL A 18 -24.94 23.03 2.28
CA VAL A 18 -24.36 21.72 1.99
C VAL A 18 -23.80 21.27 3.34
N PHE A 19 -24.36 20.21 3.91
CA PHE A 19 -23.83 19.58 5.11
C PHE A 19 -22.44 19.04 4.77
N SER A 20 -21.42 19.89 4.85
CA SER A 20 -20.04 19.44 4.92
C SER A 20 -19.86 18.89 6.33
N VAL A 21 -19.94 17.57 6.49
CA VAL A 21 -19.44 16.92 7.71
C VAL A 21 -18.00 17.40 7.89
N ASP A 22 -17.70 17.97 9.06
CA ASP A 22 -16.35 18.42 9.36
C ASP A 22 -15.40 17.22 9.29
N ARG A 23 -14.46 17.23 8.34
CA ARG A 23 -13.47 16.17 8.14
C ARG A 23 -12.72 15.83 9.43
N ASN A 24 -12.55 16.78 10.36
CA ASN A 24 -11.91 16.53 11.64
C ASN A 24 -12.78 15.65 12.56
N VAL A 25 -14.10 15.87 12.55
CA VAL A 25 -15.08 15.07 13.31
C VAL A 25 -15.15 13.66 12.74
N GLU A 26 -15.14 13.51 11.42
CA GLU A 26 -15.14 12.21 10.75
C GLU A 26 -13.86 11.41 11.08
N ASN A 27 -12.68 12.04 10.95
CA ASN A 27 -11.42 11.40 11.29
C ASN A 27 -11.33 11.01 12.77
N SER A 28 -11.77 11.88 13.69
CA SER A 28 -11.76 11.56 15.12
C SER A 28 -12.72 10.42 15.45
N SER A 29 -13.89 10.41 14.81
CA SER A 29 -14.87 9.33 14.93
C SER A 29 -14.28 8.01 14.42
N LYS A 30 -13.51 8.04 13.33
CA LYS A 30 -12.89 6.85 12.73
C LYS A 30 -11.81 6.29 13.63
N GLU A 31 -10.96 7.17 14.16
CA GLU A 31 -9.95 6.77 15.15
C GLU A 31 -10.58 6.20 16.42
N PHE A 32 -11.70 6.75 16.88
CA PHE A 32 -12.43 6.19 18.01
C PHE A 32 -12.97 4.77 17.72
N SER A 33 -13.65 4.58 16.59
CA SER A 33 -14.27 3.29 16.23
C SER A 33 -13.26 2.17 15.97
N LYS A 34 -12.02 2.51 15.60
CA LYS A 34 -10.91 1.54 15.51
C LYS A 34 -10.60 0.84 16.83
N HIS A 35 -10.95 1.46 17.97
CA HIS A 35 -10.71 0.94 19.32
C HIS A 35 -11.86 0.11 19.89
N ILE A 36 -12.89 -0.19 19.09
CA ILE A 36 -13.95 -1.15 19.48
C ILE A 36 -13.28 -2.48 19.83
N ASP A 37 -13.62 -3.05 20.99
CA ASP A 37 -13.10 -4.36 21.38
C ASP A 37 -13.76 -5.44 20.51
N VAL A 38 -12.96 -6.31 19.89
CA VAL A 38 -13.50 -7.35 19.01
C VAL A 38 -14.37 -8.37 19.72
N THR A 39 -14.30 -8.47 21.05
CA THR A 39 -15.21 -9.31 21.85
C THR A 39 -16.65 -8.76 21.89
N GLU A 40 -16.83 -7.45 21.68
CA GLU A 40 -18.17 -6.84 21.53
C GLU A 40 -18.81 -7.25 20.19
N LEU A 41 -17.98 -7.58 19.19
CA LEU A 41 -18.41 -7.97 17.84
C LEU A 41 -18.56 -9.49 17.70
N ASP A 42 -17.66 -10.26 18.32
CA ASP A 42 -17.67 -11.72 18.36
C ASP A 42 -17.05 -12.20 19.67
N ALA A 43 -17.89 -12.64 20.60
CA ALA A 43 -17.49 -13.04 21.96
C ALA A 43 -16.50 -14.23 22.01
N SER A 44 -16.27 -14.93 20.90
CA SER A 44 -15.28 -16.02 20.83
C SER A 44 -13.85 -15.54 20.58
N LEU A 45 -13.66 -14.25 20.26
CA LEU A 45 -12.36 -13.65 19.99
C LEU A 45 -11.63 -13.21 21.27
N PRO A 46 -10.30 -13.00 21.23
CA PRO A 46 -9.57 -12.36 22.31
C PRO A 46 -9.99 -10.89 22.49
N SER A 47 -9.90 -10.37 23.72
CA SER A 47 -10.08 -8.94 23.98
C SER A 47 -8.86 -8.16 23.47
N GLU A 48 -9.06 -7.46 22.37
CA GLU A 48 -8.11 -6.56 21.72
C GLU A 48 -8.88 -5.57 20.82
N SER A 49 -8.23 -4.47 20.41
CA SER A 49 -8.88 -3.48 19.55
C SER A 49 -9.14 -4.04 18.15
N LEU A 50 -10.23 -3.61 17.50
CA LEU A 50 -10.52 -3.95 16.10
C LEU A 50 -9.36 -3.58 15.17
N TYR A 51 -8.68 -2.47 15.46
CA TYR A 51 -7.46 -2.07 14.76
C TYR A 51 -6.33 -3.09 14.91
N ASP A 52 -5.96 -3.45 16.14
CA ASP A 52 -4.85 -4.38 16.38
C ASP A 52 -5.17 -5.76 15.81
N TRP A 53 -6.41 -6.22 15.98
CA TRP A 53 -6.88 -7.49 15.47
C TRP A 53 -6.80 -7.57 13.95
N LEU A 54 -7.29 -6.56 13.24
CA LEU A 54 -7.27 -6.53 11.77
C LEU A 54 -5.85 -6.37 11.23
N ASN A 55 -5.00 -5.55 11.88
CA ASN A 55 -3.58 -5.45 11.53
C ASN A 55 -2.83 -6.77 11.79
N GLY A 56 -3.22 -7.52 12.82
CA GLY A 56 -2.68 -8.85 13.11
C GLY A 56 -2.97 -9.88 12.01
N LEU A 57 -4.03 -9.68 11.23
CA LEU A 57 -4.36 -10.51 10.05
C LEU A 57 -3.57 -10.10 8.80
N ALA A 58 -3.11 -8.85 8.71
CA ALA A 58 -2.40 -8.32 7.55
C ALA A 58 -0.96 -8.82 7.46
N LYS A 59 -0.50 -9.17 6.26
CA LYS A 59 0.91 -9.47 6.00
C LYS A 59 1.73 -8.18 5.93
N LYS A 60 3.05 -8.30 6.10
CA LYS A 60 4.00 -7.16 6.08
C LYS A 60 3.97 -6.32 4.78
N SER A 61 3.55 -6.91 3.67
CA SER A 61 3.40 -6.25 2.36
C SER A 61 2.01 -5.64 2.15
N GLU A 62 1.14 -5.67 3.14
CA GLU A 62 -0.25 -5.26 3.07
C GLU A 62 -0.46 -4.05 3.99
N LYS A 63 -1.45 -3.22 3.67
CA LYS A 63 -1.83 -2.07 4.49
C LYS A 63 -3.29 -2.22 4.87
N VAL A 64 -3.63 -1.79 6.08
CA VAL A 64 -5.03 -1.70 6.51
C VAL A 64 -5.51 -0.28 6.27
N GLU A 65 -6.47 -0.13 5.36
CA GLU A 65 -7.18 1.12 5.08
C GLU A 65 -8.48 1.16 5.87
N TRP A 66 -8.87 2.37 6.28
CA TRP A 66 -10.05 2.59 7.09
C TRP A 66 -10.89 3.73 6.51
N GLU A 67 -12.16 3.48 6.33
CA GLU A 67 -13.13 4.45 5.84
C GLU A 67 -14.41 4.41 6.67
N PHE A 68 -15.12 5.54 6.73
CA PHE A 68 -16.52 5.53 7.09
C PHE A 68 -17.35 5.58 5.82
N ASN A 69 -18.37 4.74 5.77
CA ASN A 69 -19.37 4.77 4.72
C ASN A 69 -20.78 4.64 5.32
N ASP A 70 -21.75 4.71 4.45
CA ASP A 70 -23.18 4.63 4.73
C ASP A 70 -23.70 3.18 4.70
N CYS A 71 -22.80 2.20 4.91
CA CYS A 71 -23.09 0.78 4.81
C CYS A 71 -23.66 0.33 3.45
N GLY A 72 -23.46 1.13 2.39
CA GLY A 72 -23.98 0.84 1.04
C GLY A 72 -25.48 1.11 0.86
N GLU A 73 -26.10 1.92 1.73
CA GLU A 73 -27.53 2.21 1.68
C GLU A 73 -27.94 3.33 0.71
N GLN A 74 -27.03 4.27 0.39
CA GLN A 74 -27.35 5.36 -0.53
C GLN A 74 -27.39 4.86 -1.97
N THR A 75 -28.40 5.33 -2.68
CA THR A 75 -28.62 5.02 -4.09
C THR A 75 -28.25 6.19 -5.01
N GLY A 76 -28.03 7.38 -4.43
CA GLY A 76 -27.86 8.64 -5.15
C GLY A 76 -29.17 9.21 -5.71
N THR A 77 -30.34 8.70 -5.27
CA THR A 77 -31.65 9.08 -5.82
C THR A 77 -32.42 10.01 -4.88
N GLU A 78 -33.55 10.57 -5.33
CA GLU A 78 -34.38 11.41 -4.47
C GLU A 78 -34.94 10.67 -3.24
N ALA A 79 -34.99 9.33 -3.28
CA ALA A 79 -35.38 8.49 -2.16
C ALA A 79 -34.44 8.61 -0.94
N ASP A 80 -33.23 9.12 -1.16
CA ASP A 80 -32.22 9.30 -0.11
C ASP A 80 -32.45 10.58 0.72
N ARG A 81 -33.30 11.51 0.25
CA ARG A 81 -33.48 12.81 0.90
C ARG A 81 -34.11 12.68 2.28
N GLY A 82 -33.41 13.23 3.28
CA GLY A 82 -33.91 13.29 4.66
C GLY A 82 -33.84 11.97 5.43
N ARG A 83 -33.31 10.90 4.82
CA ARG A 83 -33.05 9.64 5.53
C ARG A 83 -31.88 9.80 6.49
N ASP A 84 -31.98 9.10 7.61
CA ASP A 84 -30.86 8.88 8.51
C ASP A 84 -30.19 7.57 8.12
N PHE A 85 -29.03 7.66 7.46
CA PHE A 85 -28.32 6.50 6.99
C PHE A 85 -27.53 5.85 8.12
N PRO A 86 -27.37 4.52 8.10
CA PRO A 86 -26.46 3.86 8.99
C PRO A 86 -25.03 4.33 8.71
N LYS A 87 -24.20 4.31 9.73
CA LYS A 87 -22.79 4.69 9.68
C LYS A 87 -21.97 3.45 9.97
N CYS A 88 -21.16 3.04 9.01
CA CYS A 88 -20.30 1.87 9.12
C CYS A 88 -18.83 2.25 9.07
N LEU A 89 -18.05 1.73 10.01
CA LEU A 89 -16.59 1.68 9.89
C LEU A 89 -16.24 0.49 9.00
N GLU A 90 -15.51 0.73 7.92
CA GLU A 90 -14.96 -0.33 7.09
C GLU A 90 -13.44 -0.36 7.20
N GLY A 91 -12.92 -1.50 7.66
CA GLY A 91 -11.50 -1.82 7.68
C GLY A 91 -11.18 -2.78 6.54
N SER A 92 -10.25 -2.41 5.66
CA SER A 92 -9.87 -3.20 4.50
C SER A 92 -8.37 -3.50 4.47
N ILE A 93 -7.99 -4.76 4.30
CA ILE A 93 -6.61 -5.15 4.00
C ILE A 93 -6.39 -5.02 2.49
N VAL A 94 -5.44 -4.17 2.13
CA VAL A 94 -5.10 -3.82 0.75
C VAL A 94 -3.70 -4.28 0.41
N SER A 95 -3.55 -4.90 -0.77
CA SER A 95 -2.23 -5.26 -1.31
C SER A 95 -1.44 -4.00 -1.67
N SER A 96 -0.23 -3.83 -1.14
CA SER A 96 0.61 -2.66 -1.47
C SER A 96 1.07 -2.64 -2.93
N THR A 97 1.05 -3.79 -3.61
CA THR A 97 1.51 -3.90 -5.01
C THR A 97 0.37 -3.63 -5.99
N THR A 98 -0.79 -4.24 -5.76
CA THR A 98 -1.92 -4.20 -6.71
C THR A 98 -3.01 -3.22 -6.29
N HIS A 99 -2.96 -2.68 -5.07
CA HIS A 99 -4.00 -1.85 -4.46
C HIS A 99 -5.38 -2.51 -4.40
N ALA A 100 -5.43 -3.85 -4.53
CA ALA A 100 -6.67 -4.61 -4.44
C ALA A 100 -7.03 -4.87 -2.97
N ARG A 101 -8.32 -4.67 -2.63
CA ARG A 101 -8.90 -5.04 -1.33
C ARG A 101 -9.07 -6.55 -1.26
N MET A 102 -8.31 -7.18 -0.36
CA MET A 102 -8.30 -8.64 -0.20
C MET A 102 -9.24 -9.11 0.89
N LEU A 103 -9.39 -8.32 1.95
CA LEU A 103 -10.28 -8.61 3.07
C LEU A 103 -10.92 -7.30 3.50
N GLY A 104 -12.23 -7.28 3.69
CA GLY A 104 -12.96 -6.14 4.25
C GLY A 104 -13.87 -6.56 5.38
N ILE A 105 -13.96 -5.71 6.39
CA ILE A 105 -14.87 -5.86 7.53
C ILE A 105 -15.58 -4.54 7.72
N GLN A 106 -16.90 -4.59 7.64
CA GLN A 106 -17.79 -3.47 7.86
C GLN A 106 -18.50 -3.65 9.21
N VAL A 107 -18.39 -2.65 10.08
CA VAL A 107 -18.98 -2.63 11.41
C VAL A 107 -19.96 -1.46 11.49
N TYR A 108 -21.22 -1.76 11.78
CA TYR A 108 -22.23 -0.77 12.10
C TYR A 108 -21.89 -0.13 13.45
N VAL A 109 -21.81 1.21 13.47
CA VAL A 109 -21.44 1.97 14.68
C VAL A 109 -22.50 3.02 15.06
N GLY A 110 -23.59 3.13 14.32
CA GLY A 110 -24.67 4.09 14.58
C GLY A 110 -25.21 4.72 13.30
N THR A 111 -25.63 5.99 13.36
CA THR A 111 -26.23 6.70 12.20
C THR A 111 -25.62 8.09 12.01
N TRP A 112 -25.83 8.69 10.84
CA TRP A 112 -25.26 10.00 10.53
C TRP A 112 -25.93 11.15 11.29
N GLN A 113 -27.24 11.09 11.54
CA GLN A 113 -27.96 12.14 12.27
C GLN A 113 -27.84 11.97 13.79
N ARG A 114 -27.73 10.74 14.30
CA ARG A 114 -27.69 10.46 15.76
C ARG A 114 -26.31 10.16 16.31
N GLY A 115 -25.30 9.98 15.45
CA GLY A 115 -23.94 9.67 15.87
C GLY A 115 -23.79 8.20 16.28
N PHE A 116 -22.95 7.94 17.29
CA PHE A 116 -22.73 6.58 17.79
C PHE A 116 -23.91 6.12 18.64
N VAL A 117 -24.74 5.22 18.11
CA VAL A 117 -25.95 4.74 18.76
C VAL A 117 -26.11 3.23 18.58
N GLY A 118 -26.49 2.56 19.66
CA GLY A 118 -26.55 1.09 19.71
C GLY A 118 -25.21 0.45 20.02
N ASN A 119 -25.21 -0.88 20.12
CA ASN A 119 -23.99 -1.65 20.22
C ASN A 119 -23.37 -1.78 18.82
N PRO A 120 -22.03 -1.84 18.72
CA PRO A 120 -21.39 -2.09 17.45
C PRO A 120 -21.70 -3.50 16.97
N GLU A 121 -22.00 -3.65 15.69
CA GLU A 121 -22.40 -4.94 15.11
C GLU A 121 -21.69 -5.16 13.79
N VAL A 122 -21.32 -6.41 13.51
CA VAL A 122 -20.73 -6.79 12.23
C VAL A 122 -21.80 -6.70 11.15
N GLY A 123 -21.58 -5.86 10.15
CA GLY A 123 -22.45 -5.73 8.97
C GLY A 123 -22.05 -6.72 7.88
N LEU A 124 -20.84 -6.58 7.35
CA LEU A 124 -20.33 -7.40 6.23
C LEU A 124 -18.88 -7.82 6.49
N ILE A 125 -18.57 -9.07 6.20
CA ILE A 125 -17.19 -9.56 6.17
C ILE A 125 -16.98 -10.25 4.84
N TYR A 126 -15.98 -9.83 4.06
CA TYR A 126 -15.71 -10.42 2.75
C TYR A 126 -14.22 -10.65 2.50
N TYR A 127 -13.91 -11.76 1.82
CA TYR A 127 -12.58 -12.02 1.27
C TYR A 127 -12.65 -12.09 -0.26
N THR A 128 -11.76 -11.38 -0.93
CA THR A 128 -11.64 -11.36 -2.39
C THR A 128 -10.58 -12.37 -2.83
N LYS A 129 -10.97 -13.35 -3.64
CA LYS A 129 -10.04 -14.31 -4.25
C LYS A 129 -9.28 -13.69 -5.42
N PRO A 130 -8.16 -14.32 -5.86
CA PRO A 130 -7.42 -13.86 -7.05
C PRO A 130 -8.24 -13.81 -8.35
N ASP A 131 -9.34 -14.58 -8.44
CA ASP A 131 -10.26 -14.59 -9.56
C ASP A 131 -11.36 -13.50 -9.47
N GLN A 132 -11.24 -12.56 -8.52
CA GLN A 132 -12.20 -11.48 -8.23
C GLN A 132 -13.56 -11.94 -7.69
N SER A 133 -13.74 -13.22 -7.37
CA SER A 133 -14.90 -13.67 -6.63
C SER A 133 -14.78 -13.31 -5.15
N PHE A 134 -15.91 -12.98 -4.53
CA PHE A 134 -15.98 -12.67 -3.10
C PHE A 134 -16.54 -13.86 -2.31
N VAL A 135 -16.01 -14.06 -1.11
CA VAL A 135 -16.55 -14.99 -0.12
C VAL A 135 -16.96 -14.18 1.09
N GLU A 136 -18.24 -14.27 1.46
CA GLU A 136 -18.78 -13.63 2.63
C GLU A 136 -18.68 -14.55 3.86
N PHE A 137 -18.39 -13.95 5.02
CA PHE A 137 -18.32 -14.66 6.30
C PHE A 137 -19.38 -14.13 7.25
N LYS A 138 -19.95 -15.03 8.06
CA LYS A 138 -21.00 -14.68 9.03
C LYS A 138 -20.44 -14.08 10.33
N ASN A 139 -19.21 -14.44 10.69
CA ASN A 139 -18.60 -14.09 11.99
C ASN A 139 -17.10 -13.87 11.81
N LEU A 140 -16.52 -13.01 12.66
CA LEU A 140 -15.08 -12.71 12.64
C LEU A 140 -14.21 -13.92 13.00
N SER A 141 -14.70 -14.81 13.87
CA SER A 141 -14.04 -16.09 14.19
C SER A 141 -13.87 -17.00 12.97
N THR A 142 -14.92 -17.19 12.17
CA THR A 142 -14.85 -18.03 10.95
C THR A 142 -13.88 -17.46 9.91
N LEU A 143 -13.81 -16.13 9.82
CA LEU A 143 -12.81 -15.45 9.01
C LEU A 143 -11.40 -15.75 9.54
N LYS A 144 -11.15 -15.57 10.84
CA LYS A 144 -9.84 -15.82 11.45
C LYS A 144 -9.38 -17.27 11.24
N GLU A 145 -10.28 -18.23 11.42
CA GLU A 145 -10.02 -19.65 11.12
C GLU A 145 -9.70 -19.86 9.64
N THR A 146 -10.45 -19.21 8.74
CA THR A 146 -10.23 -19.33 7.30
C THR A 146 -8.91 -18.70 6.89
N VAL A 147 -8.57 -17.50 7.35
CA VAL A 147 -7.29 -16.84 7.10
C VAL A 147 -6.14 -17.68 7.67
N ASN A 148 -6.26 -18.16 8.90
CA ASN A 148 -5.26 -19.05 9.50
C ASN A 148 -5.14 -20.37 8.73
N SER A 149 -6.26 -20.91 8.24
CA SER A 149 -6.27 -22.09 7.38
C SER A 149 -5.62 -21.81 6.04
N LEU A 150 -5.84 -20.66 5.40
CA LEU A 150 -5.17 -20.26 4.15
C LEU A 150 -3.67 -20.00 4.36
N LEU A 151 -3.29 -19.48 5.53
CA LEU A 151 -1.89 -19.35 5.95
C LEU A 151 -1.23 -20.72 6.19
N THR A 152 -1.98 -21.71 6.70
CA THR A 152 -1.49 -23.08 6.95
C THR A 152 -1.63 -24.02 5.74
N PHE A 153 -2.56 -23.75 4.82
CA PHE A 153 -2.80 -24.39 3.52
C PHE A 153 -2.11 -23.63 2.37
N SER A 154 -1.04 -22.88 2.66
CA SER A 154 -0.15 -22.42 1.60
C SER A 154 0.37 -23.64 0.84
N PRO A 155 0.05 -23.80 -0.46
CA PRO A 155 0.27 -25.04 -1.19
C PRO A 155 1.75 -25.23 -1.48
N LYS A 156 2.54 -25.76 -0.53
CA LYS A 156 3.91 -26.30 -0.69
C LYS A 156 4.95 -25.43 -1.44
N TYR A 157 4.59 -24.22 -1.83
CA TYR A 157 5.39 -23.29 -2.61
C TYR A 157 5.06 -21.88 -2.11
N LEU A 158 6.10 -21.22 -1.60
CA LEU A 158 6.17 -19.81 -1.20
C LEU A 158 5.49 -19.42 0.12
N GLN A 159 6.15 -19.73 1.23
CA GLN A 159 6.44 -18.72 2.27
C GLN A 159 7.88 -18.90 2.76
N CYS A 160 8.73 -17.91 2.48
CA CYS A 160 10.02 -17.76 3.14
C CYS A 160 9.76 -17.29 4.58
N ASN A 161 10.11 -18.13 5.56
CA ASN A 161 10.12 -17.76 6.98
C ASN A 161 11.36 -16.91 7.27
N TYR A 162 11.17 -15.61 7.49
CA TYR A 162 12.19 -14.71 8.05
C TYR A 162 12.28 -14.90 9.58
N HIS A 163 12.65 -16.11 10.01
CA HIS A 163 13.20 -16.38 11.34
C HIS A 163 14.14 -17.59 11.25
N ASN A 164 15.42 -17.30 11.03
CA ASN A 164 16.57 -18.11 11.43
C ASN A 164 16.53 -19.62 11.11
N GLN A 165 16.09 -20.00 9.92
CA GLN A 165 16.47 -21.29 9.35
C GLN A 165 17.60 -21.04 8.36
N LYS A 166 18.82 -21.51 8.71
CA LYS A 166 19.87 -21.73 7.72
C LYS A 166 19.24 -22.57 6.61
N GLU A 167 18.99 -21.97 5.45
CA GLU A 167 18.39 -22.67 4.33
C GLU A 167 19.21 -23.92 4.04
N LYS A 168 18.52 -25.06 3.85
CA LYS A 168 19.18 -26.31 3.55
C LYS A 168 20.05 -26.11 2.29
N PRO A 169 21.38 -26.33 2.35
CA PRO A 169 22.26 -26.02 1.24
C PRO A 169 21.85 -26.84 0.01
N MET A 170 21.65 -26.17 -1.12
CA MET A 170 21.40 -26.86 -2.38
C MET A 170 22.70 -27.43 -2.93
N ARG A 171 22.64 -28.67 -3.43
CA ARG A 171 23.76 -29.26 -4.15
C ARG A 171 23.59 -28.95 -5.63
N ALA A 172 24.55 -28.24 -6.19
CA ALA A 172 24.66 -28.02 -7.62
C ALA A 172 25.91 -28.72 -8.16
N ARG A 173 25.86 -29.15 -9.42
CA ARG A 173 27.01 -29.73 -10.12
C ARG A 173 27.73 -28.64 -10.89
N VAL A 174 29.05 -28.60 -10.76
CA VAL A 174 29.91 -27.79 -11.62
C VAL A 174 29.98 -28.45 -13.00
N ILE A 175 29.65 -27.70 -14.05
CA ILE A 175 29.63 -28.19 -15.43
C ILE A 175 30.73 -27.53 -16.24
N LYS A 176 31.32 -28.27 -17.20
CA LYS A 176 32.31 -27.72 -18.12
C LYS A 176 31.61 -26.88 -19.21
N ILE A 177 32.08 -25.66 -19.42
CA ILE A 177 31.64 -24.77 -20.50
C ILE A 177 32.91 -24.34 -21.27
N GLY A 178 33.24 -25.07 -22.34
CA GLY A 178 34.49 -24.87 -23.07
C GLY A 178 35.72 -25.09 -22.17
N ASN A 179 36.58 -24.08 -22.06
CA ASN A 179 37.75 -24.10 -21.15
C ASN A 179 37.38 -23.69 -19.71
N SER A 180 36.16 -23.22 -19.48
CA SER A 180 35.68 -22.71 -18.19
C SER A 180 34.77 -23.71 -17.47
N GLN A 181 34.44 -23.39 -16.22
CA GLN A 181 33.47 -24.11 -15.41
C GLN A 181 32.27 -23.20 -15.12
N GLY A 182 31.06 -23.76 -15.13
CA GLY A 182 29.82 -23.04 -14.85
C GLY A 182 29.01 -23.69 -13.72
N LEU A 183 28.20 -22.87 -13.06
CA LEU A 183 27.22 -23.29 -12.07
C LEU A 183 25.82 -22.98 -12.61
N ARG A 184 24.92 -23.96 -12.58
CA ARG A 184 23.51 -23.71 -12.92
C ARG A 184 22.79 -23.14 -11.70
N ILE A 185 22.45 -21.86 -11.76
CA ILE A 185 21.69 -21.16 -10.72
C ILE A 185 20.21 -21.15 -11.13
N PRO A 186 19.30 -21.73 -10.33
CA PRO A 186 17.86 -21.65 -10.57
C PRO A 186 17.37 -20.20 -10.67
N LYS A 187 16.46 -19.94 -11.61
CA LYS A 187 15.82 -18.62 -11.81
C LYS A 187 15.28 -17.99 -10.51
N PRO A 188 14.63 -18.73 -9.59
CA PRO A 188 14.16 -18.16 -8.34
C PRO A 188 15.27 -17.56 -7.47
N ILE A 189 16.49 -18.11 -7.52
CA ILE A 189 17.64 -17.59 -6.75
C ILE A 189 18.14 -16.29 -7.37
N LEU A 190 18.17 -16.20 -8.71
CA LEU A 190 18.52 -14.96 -9.40
C LEU A 190 17.53 -13.83 -9.07
N GLU A 191 16.23 -14.14 -9.11
CA GLU A 191 15.16 -13.18 -8.79
C GLU A 191 15.22 -12.71 -7.33
N GLN A 192 15.48 -13.61 -6.38
CA GLN A 192 15.62 -13.26 -4.96
C GLN A 192 16.87 -12.43 -4.65
N THR A 193 17.95 -12.65 -5.40
CA THR A 193 19.23 -11.94 -5.20
C THR A 193 19.34 -10.66 -6.02
N GLY A 194 18.36 -10.36 -6.88
CA GLY A 194 18.37 -9.20 -7.77
C GLY A 194 19.45 -9.27 -8.84
N ILE A 195 19.97 -10.47 -9.14
CA ILE A 195 20.95 -10.68 -10.21
C ILE A 195 20.20 -10.70 -11.54
N MET A 196 20.60 -9.81 -12.46
CA MET A 196 20.08 -9.77 -13.83
C MET A 196 21.08 -10.42 -14.79
N ASP A 197 22.03 -9.64 -15.32
CA ASP A 197 22.95 -10.08 -16.37
C ASP A 197 24.39 -10.24 -15.86
N ASP A 198 24.90 -9.24 -15.15
CA ASP A 198 26.29 -9.20 -14.67
C ASP A 198 26.43 -9.43 -13.16
N VAL A 199 27.51 -10.12 -12.79
CA VAL A 199 27.84 -10.44 -11.39
C VAL A 199 29.31 -10.17 -11.07
N GLU A 200 29.57 -9.74 -9.85
CA GLU A 200 30.90 -9.73 -9.25
C GLU A 200 31.16 -11.06 -8.54
N ILE A 201 32.36 -11.60 -8.69
CA ILE A 201 32.77 -12.87 -8.10
C ILE A 201 34.02 -12.64 -7.24
N GLU A 202 33.90 -12.89 -5.93
CA GLU A 202 34.99 -12.84 -4.97
C GLU A 202 35.29 -14.23 -4.40
N VAL A 203 36.57 -14.49 -4.10
CA VAL A 203 37.01 -15.72 -3.44
C VAL A 203 37.44 -15.39 -2.03
N GLU A 204 36.69 -15.90 -1.05
CA GLU A 204 37.03 -15.75 0.37
C GLU A 204 37.26 -17.13 1.01
N LYS A 205 38.49 -17.37 1.47
CA LYS A 205 38.90 -18.63 2.13
C LYS A 205 38.61 -19.87 1.25
N ASN A 206 37.46 -20.50 1.46
CA ASN A 206 37.04 -21.73 0.77
C ASN A 206 35.60 -21.61 0.21
N GLN A 207 35.16 -20.38 -0.10
CA GLN A 207 33.87 -20.10 -0.70
C GLN A 207 33.99 -19.04 -1.80
N ILE A 208 33.08 -19.11 -2.76
CA ILE A 208 32.91 -18.10 -3.80
C ILE A 208 31.68 -17.27 -3.41
N ILE A 209 31.84 -15.95 -3.38
CA ILE A 209 30.77 -14.99 -3.14
C ILE A 209 30.41 -14.35 -4.48
N ILE A 210 29.14 -14.43 -4.86
CA ILE A 210 28.61 -13.86 -6.10
C ILE A 210 27.67 -12.71 -5.71
N ARG A 211 27.90 -11.50 -6.22
CA ARG A 211 27.07 -10.33 -5.96
C ARG A 211 26.49 -9.76 -7.26
N PRO A 212 25.27 -9.18 -7.24
CA PRO A 212 24.77 -8.44 -8.39
C PRO A 212 25.64 -7.22 -8.63
N VAL A 213 25.95 -6.94 -9.90
CA VAL A 213 26.58 -5.66 -10.29
C VAL A 213 25.52 -4.58 -10.19
N LYS A 214 25.76 -3.55 -9.36
CA LYS A 214 24.97 -2.33 -9.42
C LYS A 214 25.42 -1.54 -10.64
N ASN A 215 24.48 -1.01 -11.42
CA ASN A 215 24.83 -0.18 -12.56
C ASN A 215 25.68 1.00 -12.07
N ALA A 216 26.89 1.17 -12.63
CA ALA A 216 27.83 2.20 -12.21
C ALA A 216 27.24 3.63 -12.27
N ARG A 217 26.14 3.81 -13.03
CA ARG A 217 25.42 5.08 -13.22
C ARG A 217 24.01 5.09 -12.63
N GLU A 218 23.68 4.16 -11.75
CA GLU A 218 22.41 4.18 -11.03
C GLU A 218 22.30 5.49 -10.23
N GLY A 219 21.24 6.28 -10.49
CA GLY A 219 21.03 7.58 -9.85
C GLY A 219 21.76 8.77 -10.50
N TRP A 220 22.56 8.56 -11.55
CA TRP A 220 23.24 9.65 -12.25
C TRP A 220 22.26 10.63 -12.90
N ASP A 221 21.17 10.15 -13.49
CA ASP A 221 20.16 11.02 -14.10
C ASP A 221 19.55 12.00 -13.09
N ALA A 222 19.26 11.53 -11.88
CA ALA A 222 18.76 12.38 -10.80
C ALA A 222 19.85 13.36 -10.33
N ALA A 223 21.09 12.89 -10.17
CA ALA A 223 22.21 13.73 -9.74
C ALA A 223 22.53 14.83 -10.76
N PHE A 224 22.57 14.53 -12.06
CA PHE A 224 22.78 15.53 -13.11
C PHE A 224 21.64 16.53 -13.20
N LYS A 225 20.39 16.07 -13.03
CA LYS A 225 19.24 16.97 -12.99
C LYS A 225 19.34 17.95 -11.82
N THR A 226 19.68 17.47 -10.62
CA THR A 226 19.89 18.32 -9.44
C THR A 226 21.06 19.28 -9.64
N MET A 227 22.18 18.83 -10.22
CA MET A 227 23.33 19.66 -10.53
C MET A 227 22.98 20.83 -11.47
N GLY A 228 22.19 20.56 -12.52
CA GLY A 228 21.70 21.60 -13.43
C GLY A 228 20.68 22.55 -12.77
N GLU A 229 19.78 22.04 -11.93
CA GLU A 229 18.83 22.87 -11.14
C GLU A 229 19.56 23.80 -10.17
N GLN A 230 20.70 23.35 -9.61
CA GLN A 230 21.54 24.13 -8.71
C GLN A 230 22.50 25.07 -9.45
N GLY A 231 22.64 24.91 -10.78
CA GLY A 231 23.57 25.68 -11.61
C GLY A 231 25.04 25.37 -11.32
N ASP A 232 25.30 24.19 -10.76
CA ASP A 232 26.63 23.65 -10.46
C ASP A 232 27.30 23.03 -11.71
N ASP A 233 26.61 23.06 -12.85
CA ASP A 233 27.09 22.63 -14.16
C ASP A 233 27.80 23.73 -14.95
N LYS A 234 28.04 24.89 -14.33
CA LYS A 234 28.76 26.01 -14.96
C LYS A 234 30.26 25.67 -15.10
N PRO A 235 30.86 25.93 -16.28
CA PRO A 235 32.30 25.81 -16.47
C PRO A 235 33.05 26.65 -15.41
N LEU A 236 33.95 26.02 -14.68
CA LEU A 236 34.82 26.69 -13.71
C LEU A 236 35.92 27.53 -14.37
N VAL A 237 36.19 27.23 -15.63
CA VAL A 237 37.20 27.88 -16.46
C VAL A 237 36.49 28.46 -17.67
N ASP A 238 36.83 29.70 -18.01
CA ASP A 238 36.31 30.35 -19.20
C ASP A 238 36.89 29.69 -20.46
N ASP A 239 36.05 29.44 -21.46
CA ASP A 239 36.44 28.91 -22.76
C ASP A 239 37.37 29.86 -23.54
N SER A 240 37.57 31.08 -23.06
CA SER A 240 38.52 32.05 -23.62
C SER A 240 39.98 31.82 -23.25
N ILE A 241 40.28 30.85 -22.36
CA ILE A 241 41.66 30.56 -21.95
C ILE A 241 42.35 29.68 -23.01
N ALA A 242 43.15 30.30 -23.86
CA ALA A 242 44.03 29.60 -24.79
C ALA A 242 45.07 28.76 -24.03
N THR A 243 45.16 27.48 -24.36
CA THR A 243 46.17 26.55 -23.86
C THR A 243 47.18 26.23 -24.95
N ALA A 244 48.39 25.84 -24.56
CA ALA A 244 49.44 25.43 -25.50
C ALA A 244 49.07 24.19 -26.34
N TRP A 245 47.94 23.55 -26.05
CA TRP A 245 47.42 22.38 -26.75
C TRP A 245 46.40 22.73 -27.83
N ASP A 246 45.96 23.99 -27.92
CA ASP A 246 44.99 24.43 -28.94
C ASP A 246 45.64 24.61 -30.32
N ASP A 247 46.96 24.77 -30.35
CA ASP A 247 47.75 25.00 -31.57
C ASP A 247 48.34 23.69 -32.16
N ASP A 248 48.29 22.57 -31.43
CA ASP A 248 48.88 21.29 -31.83
C ASP A 248 47.79 20.26 -32.21
N GLU A 249 47.82 19.76 -33.45
CA GLU A 249 46.92 18.67 -33.87
C GLU A 249 47.30 17.35 -33.21
N TRP A 250 46.31 16.67 -32.62
CA TRP A 250 46.47 15.37 -31.99
C TRP A 250 46.93 14.33 -33.02
N GLN A 251 48.09 13.71 -32.76
CA GLN A 251 48.57 12.56 -33.53
C GLN A 251 48.30 11.28 -32.72
N TRP A 252 47.51 10.37 -33.30
CA TRP A 252 47.17 9.06 -32.73
C TRP A 252 48.16 7.96 -33.16
#